data_AF-A0AAN9J9J7-F1
#
_entry.id   AF-A0AAN9J9J7-F1
#
_cell.length_a   1.000
_cell.length_b   1.000
_cell.length_c   1.000
_cell.angle_alpha   90.00
_cell.angle_beta   90.00
_cell.angle_gamma   90.00
#
_symmetry.space_group_name_H-M   'P 1'
#
loop_
_entity.id
_entity.type
_entity.pdbx_description
1 polymer ?
#
loop_
_entity_poly.entity_id
_entity_poly.type
_entity_poly.pdbx_seq_one_letter_code
_entity_poly.pdbx_strand_id
1 'polypeptide(L)'
;MGVSMAKLEKVVVALLICAVAPNIIQVDADFSKSMYLTWGVQHASILGEDLHLVLDKTSGSAAQSKRSFLFGSIEMLIKLVPGNSAGTVTAYYEANMMT
;
A
#
# COMPACT_ATOMS: atom_id res chain seq x y z
N MET A 1 -35.97 -15.43 -34.37
CA MET A 1 -35.51 -16.22 -33.20
C MET A 1 -35.66 -15.35 -31.96
N GLY A 2 -36.71 -15.57 -31.17
CA GLY A 2 -36.98 -14.78 -29.96
C GLY A 2 -36.07 -15.19 -28.80
N VAL A 3 -35.48 -14.22 -28.12
CA VAL A 3 -34.75 -14.49 -26.88
C VAL A 3 -35.77 -14.85 -25.81
N SER A 4 -35.61 -15.99 -25.13
CA SER A 4 -36.55 -16.38 -24.07
C SER A 4 -36.40 -15.45 -22.85
N MET A 5 -37.50 -15.21 -22.14
CA MET A 5 -37.52 -14.33 -20.96
C MET A 5 -36.46 -14.72 -19.91
N ALA A 6 -36.28 -16.02 -19.68
CA ALA A 6 -35.26 -16.55 -18.77
C ALA A 6 -33.81 -16.26 -19.24
N LYS A 7 -33.58 -16.12 -20.55
CA LYS A 7 -32.28 -15.72 -21.10
C LYS A 7 -32.06 -14.22 -20.96
N LEU A 8 -33.13 -13.42 -21.08
CA LEU A 8 -33.09 -11.97 -20.87
C LEU A 8 -32.80 -11.63 -19.41
N GLU A 9 -33.44 -12.31 -18.45
CA GLU A 9 -33.19 -12.13 -17.01
C GLU A 9 -31.73 -12.39 -16.65
N LYS A 10 -31.14 -13.49 -17.14
CA LYS A 10 -29.73 -13.81 -16.90
C LYS A 10 -28.78 -12.77 -17.49
N VAL A 11 -29.11 -12.22 -18.66
CA VAL A 11 -28.32 -11.16 -19.32
C VAL A 11 -28.42 -9.86 -18.53
N VAL A 12 -29.60 -9.50 -18.03
CA VAL A 12 -29.80 -8.31 -17.19
C VAL A 12 -29.05 -8.46 -15.87
N VAL A 13 -29.13 -9.62 -15.21
CA VAL A 13 -28.37 -9.89 -13.98
C VAL A 13 -26.85 -9.81 -14.24
N ALA A 14 -26.36 -10.37 -15.34
CA ALA A 14 -24.94 -10.26 -15.71
C ALA A 14 -24.51 -8.81 -15.96
N LEU A 15 -25.34 -8.01 -16.66
CA LEU A 15 -25.10 -6.58 -16.88
C LEU A 15 -25.07 -5.78 -15.57
N LEU A 16 -25.98 -6.07 -14.64
CA LEU A 16 -26.01 -5.44 -13.33
C LEU A 16 -24.77 -5.79 -12.50
N ILE A 17 -24.33 -7.05 -12.51
CA ILE A 17 -23.09 -7.46 -11.82
C ILE A 17 -21.88 -6.74 -12.41
N CYS A 18 -21.74 -6.69 -13.73
CA CYS A 18 -20.64 -6.00 -14.41
C CYS A 18 -20.64 -4.48 -14.17
N ALA A 19 -21.82 -3.87 -14.01
CA ALA A 19 -21.93 -2.43 -13.74
C ALA A 19 -21.57 -2.08 -12.28
N VAL A 20 -21.76 -3.00 -11.32
CA VAL A 20 -21.50 -2.76 -9.90
C VAL A 20 -20.08 -3.18 -9.49
N ALA A 21 -19.52 -4.23 -10.11
CA ALA A 21 -18.18 -4.76 -9.82
C ALA A 21 -17.00 -3.75 -9.85
N PRO A 22 -16.94 -2.72 -10.71
CA PRO A 22 -15.79 -1.82 -10.76
C PRO A 22 -15.78 -0.74 -9.67
N ASN A 23 -16.75 -0.69 -8.75
CA ASN A 23 -16.75 0.26 -7.62
C ASN A 23 -15.87 -0.20 -6.45
N ILE A 24 -15.13 -1.29 -6.59
CA ILE A 24 -14.12 -1.69 -5.61
C ILE A 24 -12.97 -0.70 -5.75
N ILE A 25 -12.80 0.19 -4.78
CA ILE A 25 -11.65 1.10 -4.70
C ILE A 25 -10.40 0.22 -4.66
N GLN A 26 -9.66 0.16 -5.76
CA GLN A 26 -8.36 -0.50 -5.79
C GLN A 26 -7.39 0.36 -4.99
N VAL A 27 -6.98 -0.12 -3.82
CA VAL A 27 -5.88 0.47 -3.08
C VAL A 27 -4.59 0.06 -3.79
N ASP A 28 -3.87 1.04 -4.35
CA ASP A 28 -2.54 0.83 -4.92
C ASP A 28 -1.51 0.71 -3.77
N ALA A 29 -1.45 -0.47 -3.16
CA ALA A 29 -0.70 -0.77 -1.93
C ALA A 29 0.70 -1.37 -2.17
N ASP A 30 1.32 -1.10 -3.31
CA ASP A 30 2.64 -1.68 -3.65
C ASP A 30 3.78 -0.73 -3.25
N PHE A 31 4.58 -1.12 -2.25
CA PHE A 31 5.73 -0.32 -1.79
C PHE A 31 6.76 -0.09 -2.89
N SER A 32 6.99 -1.06 -3.79
CA SER A 32 7.97 -0.93 -4.87
C SER A 32 7.55 0.15 -5.87
N LYS A 33 6.23 0.35 -6.04
CA LYS A 33 5.66 1.41 -6.89
C LYS A 33 5.55 2.73 -6.17
N SER A 34 5.21 2.75 -4.88
CA SER A 34 4.83 3.95 -4.13
C SER A 34 5.96 4.60 -3.32
N MET A 35 7.07 3.90 -3.04
CA MET A 35 8.16 4.39 -2.19
C MET A 35 9.57 4.25 -2.78
N TYR A 36 10.49 5.10 -2.31
CA TYR A 36 11.93 4.96 -2.50
C TYR A 36 12.61 4.64 -1.15
N LEU A 37 13.61 3.77 -1.15
CA LEU A 37 14.53 3.61 -0.02
C LEU A 37 15.50 4.79 0.00
N THR A 38 15.59 5.52 1.12
CA THR A 38 16.31 6.80 1.17
C THR A 38 17.64 6.69 1.90
N TRP A 39 17.63 6.16 3.12
CA TRP A 39 18.82 5.98 3.95
C TRP A 39 18.89 4.53 4.43
N GLY A 40 20.12 4.02 4.61
CA GLY A 40 20.36 2.66 5.07
C GLY A 40 19.81 1.60 4.10
N VAL A 41 19.98 1.80 2.79
CA VAL A 41 19.42 0.92 1.74
C VAL A 41 19.86 -0.54 1.92
N GLN A 42 21.07 -0.78 2.42
CA GLN A 42 21.57 -2.12 2.76
C GLN A 42 20.83 -2.78 3.95
N HIS A 43 20.09 -2.00 4.73
CA HIS A 43 19.26 -2.42 5.87
C HIS A 43 17.76 -2.23 5.57
N ALA A 44 17.39 -2.13 4.29
CA ALA A 44 16.00 -2.10 3.87
C ALA A 44 15.78 -3.00 2.66
N SER A 45 14.61 -3.63 2.60
CA SER A 45 14.22 -4.45 1.46
C SER A 45 12.72 -4.40 1.23
N ILE A 46 12.32 -4.55 -0.03
CA ILE A 46 10.92 -4.71 -0.41
C ILE A 46 10.79 -6.14 -0.93
N LEU A 47 9.99 -6.95 -0.25
CA LEU A 47 9.77 -8.37 -0.55
C LEU A 47 8.28 -8.61 -0.78
N GLY A 48 7.89 -8.77 -2.04
CA GLY A 48 6.48 -8.82 -2.40
C GLY A 48 5.80 -7.47 -2.10
N GLU A 49 4.83 -7.50 -1.19
CA GLU A 49 4.08 -6.31 -0.75
C GLU A 49 4.56 -5.77 0.60
N ASP A 50 5.65 -6.32 1.17
CA ASP A 50 6.16 -5.92 2.48
C ASP A 50 7.44 -5.07 2.36
N LEU A 51 7.47 -3.97 3.10
CA LEU A 51 8.67 -3.17 3.35
C LEU A 51 9.30 -3.60 4.69
N HIS A 52 10.54 -4.06 4.63
CA HIS A 52 11.34 -4.39 5.81
C HIS A 52 12.37 -3.29 6.07
N LEU A 53 12.36 -2.75 7.28
CA LEU A 53 13.35 -1.80 7.77
C LEU A 53 14.08 -2.42 8.97
N VAL A 54 15.40 -2.30 8.98
CA VAL A 54 16.28 -2.85 10.01
C VAL A 54 17.11 -1.72 10.62
N LEU A 55 17.17 -1.73 11.95
CA LEU A 55 18.11 -0.94 12.74
C LEU A 55 19.09 -1.89 13.40
N ASP A 56 20.38 -1.67 13.16
CA ASP A 56 21.46 -2.32 13.88
C ASP A 56 22.48 -1.31 14.41
N LYS A 57 23.62 -1.79 14.88
CA LYS A 57 24.68 -0.95 15.46
C LYS A 57 25.35 -0.02 14.43
N THR A 58 25.19 -0.29 13.14
CA THR A 58 25.85 0.43 12.07
C THR A 58 24.96 1.52 11.49
N SER A 59 23.65 1.27 11.34
CA SER A 59 22.70 2.23 10.78
C SER A 59 21.25 1.81 11.03
N GLY A 60 20.33 2.77 10.95
CA GLY A 60 18.92 2.51 10.68
C GLY A 60 18.64 2.41 9.18
N SER A 61 17.37 2.44 8.81
CA SER A 61 16.93 2.60 7.44
C SER A 61 15.59 3.33 7.33
N ALA A 62 15.28 3.82 6.13
CA ALA A 62 14.07 4.59 5.88
C ALA A 62 13.57 4.42 4.43
N ALA A 63 12.27 4.62 4.27
CA ALA A 63 11.61 4.77 2.96
C ALA A 63 10.75 6.04 2.96
N GLN A 64 10.57 6.62 1.78
CA GLN A 64 9.77 7.81 1.56
C GLN A 64 8.85 7.62 0.37
N SER A 65 7.66 8.22 0.40
CA SER A 65 6.76 8.23 -0.75
C SER A 65 7.41 8.90 -1.96
N LYS A 66 7.19 8.35 -3.15
CA LYS A 66 7.68 8.95 -4.41
C LYS A 66 6.92 10.22 -4.79
N ARG A 67 5.70 10.36 -4.26
CA ARG A 67 4.80 11.48 -4.49
C ARG A 67 4.63 12.26 -3.20
N SER A 68 4.47 13.57 -3.34
CA SER A 68 4.02 14.45 -2.27
C SER A 68 2.51 14.56 -2.30
N PHE A 69 1.90 14.72 -1.14
CA PHE A 69 0.46 14.84 -0.99
C PHE A 69 0.13 16.07 -0.16
N LEU A 70 -0.86 16.85 -0.59
CA LEU A 70 -1.36 17.99 0.19
C LEU A 70 -2.50 17.57 1.13
N PHE A 71 -3.34 16.64 0.67
CA PHE A 71 -4.46 16.06 1.39
C PHE A 71 -4.62 14.59 1.00
N GLY A 72 -5.21 13.78 1.88
CA GLY A 72 -5.53 12.38 1.59
C GLY A 72 -5.60 11.52 2.85
N SER A 73 -5.92 10.24 2.67
CA SER A 73 -5.66 9.19 3.67
C SER A 73 -4.37 8.48 3.30
N ILE A 74 -3.48 8.30 4.26
CA ILE A 74 -2.27 7.51 4.09
C ILE A 74 -2.31 6.44 5.18
N GLU A 75 -2.40 5.20 4.75
CA GLU A 75 -2.60 4.05 5.62
C GLU A 75 -1.48 3.04 5.40
N MET A 76 -0.94 2.50 6.49
CA MET A 76 0.07 1.45 6.47
C MET A 76 -0.24 0.43 7.54
N LEU A 77 -0.11 -0.85 7.20
CA LEU A 77 -0.10 -1.92 8.19
C LEU A 77 1.33 -2.08 8.72
N ILE A 78 1.52 -1.83 10.03
CA ILE A 78 2.85 -1.81 10.64
C ILE A 78 2.97 -2.97 11.64
N LYS A 79 3.99 -3.81 11.42
CA LYS A 79 4.45 -4.80 12.40
C LYS A 79 5.70 -4.29 13.08
N LEU A 80 5.63 -4.08 14.40
CA LEU A 80 6.77 -3.63 15.20
C LEU A 80 7.77 -4.75 15.47
N VAL A 81 8.99 -4.35 15.85
CA VAL A 81 10.07 -5.26 16.23
C VAL A 81 9.64 -6.12 17.43
N PRO A 82 9.78 -7.45 17.37
CA PRO A 82 9.42 -8.32 18.48
C PRO A 82 10.51 -8.33 19.57
N GLY A 83 10.13 -8.65 20.81
CA GLY A 83 11.07 -8.88 21.91
C GLY A 83 11.56 -7.59 22.58
N ASN A 84 12.83 -7.54 22.98
CA ASN A 84 13.42 -6.36 23.60
C ASN A 84 13.80 -5.33 22.52
N SER A 85 13.09 -4.21 22.52
CA SER A 85 13.32 -3.07 21.61
C SER A 85 13.57 -1.78 22.38
N ALA A 86 14.16 -1.86 23.58
CA ALA A 86 14.47 -0.68 24.38
C ALA A 86 15.34 0.31 23.59
N GLY A 87 14.86 1.55 23.47
CA GLY A 87 15.55 2.61 22.73
C GLY A 87 15.35 2.58 21.21
N THR A 88 14.62 1.61 20.65
CA THR A 88 14.25 1.60 19.23
C THR A 88 13.01 2.46 18.99
N VAL A 89 13.02 3.22 17.89
CA VAL A 89 11.86 3.98 17.41
C VAL A 89 11.53 3.53 15.99
N THR A 90 10.29 3.13 15.76
CA THR A 90 9.72 2.99 14.41
C THR A 90 8.78 4.18 14.19
N ALA A 91 9.06 4.99 13.17
CA ALA A 91 8.30 6.19 12.88
C ALA A 91 7.54 6.07 11.56
N TYR A 92 6.29 6.49 11.58
CA TYR A 92 5.45 6.69 10.40
C TYR A 92 4.84 8.08 10.50
N TYR A 93 5.20 8.97 9.57
CA TYR A 93 4.83 10.39 9.63
C TYR A 93 4.78 11.00 8.23
N GLU A 94 4.10 12.14 8.14
CA GLU A 94 4.12 13.02 6.97
C GLU A 94 4.96 14.25 7.33
N ALA A 95 5.82 14.67 6.41
CA ALA A 95 6.62 15.87 6.58
C ALA A 95 6.84 16.53 5.23
N ASN A 96 6.64 17.84 5.21
CA ASN A 96 6.92 18.64 4.05
C ASN A 96 8.41 19.01 4.03
N MET A 97 9.14 18.53 3.02
CA MET A 97 10.52 18.94 2.79
C MET A 97 10.47 20.29 2.07
N MET A 98 10.55 21.40 2.81
CA MET A 98 10.74 22.73 2.24
C MET A 98 12.16 22.80 1.65
N THR A 99 12.29 22.55 0.35
CA THR A 99 13.44 22.99 -0.46
C THR A 99 13.18 24.38 -1.01
#